data_AF-A0A354F4W1-F1
#
_entry.id   AF-A0A354F4W1-F1
#
_cell.length_a   1.000
_cell.length_b   1.000
_cell.length_c   1.000
_cell.angle_alpha   90.00
_cell.angle_beta   90.00
_cell.angle_gamma   90.00
#
_symmetry.space_group_name_H-M   'P 1'
#
loop_
_entity.id
_entity.type
_entity.pdbx_description
1 polymer ?
#
loop_
_entity_poly.entity_id
_entity_poly.type
_entity_poly.pdbx_seq_one_letter_code
_entity_poly.pdbx_strand_id
1 'polypeptide(L)' 'MPLSLSKKSSLIAQSEIRSMTLECARVGGINLAQGVRDKEVPLPVRSGAHEAIARKMLEYTGFPRLRP' A
#
# COMPACT_ATOMS: atom_id res chain seq x y z
N MET A 1 22.01 22.56 -4.80
CA MET A 1 21.20 22.47 -6.03
C MET A 1 19.78 22.14 -5.63
N PRO A 2 18.76 22.91 -6.05
CA PRO A 2 17.37 22.56 -5.75
C PRO A 2 16.96 21.30 -6.51
N LEU A 3 16.15 20.45 -5.89
CA LEU A 3 15.54 19.30 -6.54
C LEU A 3 14.52 19.78 -7.57
N SER A 4 14.53 19.21 -8.78
CA SER A 4 13.56 19.49 -9.83
C SER A 4 12.92 18.20 -10.34
N LEU A 5 11.69 18.30 -10.83
CA LEU A 5 10.94 17.16 -11.33
C LEU A 5 11.44 16.77 -12.74
N SER A 6 11.46 15.46 -13.01
CA SER A 6 11.72 14.93 -14.34
C SER A 6 10.55 15.25 -15.29
N LYS A 7 10.84 15.40 -16.59
CA LYS A 7 9.81 15.51 -17.64
C LYS A 7 8.79 14.37 -17.60
N LYS A 8 9.17 13.17 -17.18
CA LYS A 8 8.25 12.02 -17.08
C LYS A 8 7.17 12.19 -16.01
N SER A 9 7.43 13.02 -14.99
CA SER A 9 6.47 13.25 -13.91
C SER A 9 5.18 13.93 -14.39
N SER A 10 5.21 14.64 -15.52
CA SER A 10 4.01 15.26 -16.10
C SER A 10 2.96 14.25 -16.57
N LEU A 11 3.34 12.97 -16.70
CA LEU A 11 2.44 11.88 -17.06
C LEU A 11 1.72 11.28 -15.86
N ILE A 12 2.09 11.68 -14.64
CA ILE A 12 1.57 11.13 -13.39
C ILE A 12 0.59 12.14 -12.80
N ALA A 13 -0.65 11.71 -12.60
CA ALA A 13 -1.69 12.47 -11.92
C ALA A 13 -2.22 11.68 -10.72
N GLN A 14 -2.94 12.37 -9.83
CA GLN A 14 -3.67 11.71 -8.76
C GLN A 14 -4.75 10.80 -9.35
N SER A 15 -4.86 9.57 -8.85
CA SER A 15 -5.90 8.63 -9.26
C SER A 15 -7.27 9.06 -8.71
N GLU A 16 -8.32 8.88 -9.52
CA GLU A 16 -9.73 9.04 -9.10
C GLU A 16 -10.10 8.16 -7.90
N ILE A 17 -9.48 6.99 -7.76
CA ILE A 17 -9.68 6.12 -6.58
C ILE A 17 -9.26 6.85 -5.31
N ARG A 18 -8.14 7.60 -5.36
CA ARG A 18 -7.67 8.40 -4.22
C ARG A 18 -8.59 9.59 -3.96
N SER A 19 -9.09 10.24 -5.00
CA SER A 19 -10.06 11.33 -4.87
C SER A 19 -11.34 10.86 -4.18
N MET A 20 -11.88 9.70 -4.60
CA MET A 20 -13.07 9.10 -3.97
C MET A 20 -12.84 8.77 -2.49
N THR A 21 -11.69 8.18 -2.14
CA THR A 21 -11.37 7.89 -0.74
C THR A 21 -11.39 9.14 0.14
N LEU A 22 -10.86 10.28 -0.36
CA LEU A 22 -10.87 11.53 0.39
C LEU A 22 -12.28 12.11 0.53
N GLU A 23 -13.07 12.09 -0.55
CA GLU A 23 -14.45 12.60 -0.51
C GLU A 23 -15.35 11.75 0.40
N CYS A 24 -15.28 10.42 0.29
CA CYS A 24 -16.02 9.53 1.19
C CYS A 24 -15.62 9.74 2.66
N ALA A 25 -14.33 9.90 2.96
CA ALA A 25 -13.87 10.21 4.32
C ALA A 25 -14.40 11.56 4.83
N ARG A 26 -14.49 12.57 3.95
CA ARG A 26 -14.99 13.92 4.29
C ARG A 26 -16.48 13.92 4.62
N VAL A 27 -17.28 13.13 3.91
CA VAL A 27 -18.76 13.13 4.04
C VAL A 27 -19.31 11.93 4.83
N GLY A 28 -18.46 11.02 5.30
CA GLY A 28 -18.89 9.75 5.89
C GLY A 28 -19.57 8.80 4.88
N GLY A 29 -19.17 8.89 3.61
CA GLY A 29 -19.75 8.12 2.51
C GLY A 29 -19.20 6.69 2.43
N ILE A 30 -19.94 5.80 1.77
CA ILE A 30 -19.51 4.42 1.50
C ILE A 30 -18.62 4.42 0.25
N ASN A 31 -17.38 3.93 0.39
CA ASN A 31 -16.41 3.90 -0.70
C ASN A 31 -16.41 2.56 -1.44
N LEU A 32 -17.13 2.52 -2.57
CA LEU A 32 -17.18 1.34 -3.45
C LEU A 32 -16.06 1.31 -4.51
N ALA A 33 -15.17 2.32 -4.54
CA ALA A 33 -14.13 2.47 -5.56
C ALA A 33 -12.76 1.91 -5.15
N GLN A 34 -12.50 1.73 -3.85
CA GLN A 34 -11.14 1.45 -3.33
C GLN A 34 -10.59 0.07 -3.70
N GLY A 35 -11.44 -0.91 -4.03
CA GLY A 35 -11.01 -2.26 -4.41
C GLY A 35 -10.42 -3.09 -3.26
N VAL A 36 -10.65 -2.70 -2.00
CA VAL A 36 -10.27 -3.46 -0.80
C VAL A 36 -11.51 -3.89 -0.02
N ARG A 37 -11.45 -5.01 0.69
CA ARG A 37 -12.57 -5.46 1.53
C ARG A 37 -12.54 -4.75 2.90
N ASP A 38 -13.73 -4.49 3.44
CA ASP A 38 -13.92 -3.90 4.79
C ASP A 38 -13.68 -4.88 5.95
N LYS A 39 -13.51 -6.17 5.65
CA LYS A 39 -13.29 -7.19 6.66
C LYS A 39 -11.84 -7.18 7.14
N GLU A 40 -11.65 -7.54 8.41
CA GLU A 40 -10.33 -7.73 8.98
C GLU A 40 -9.49 -8.74 8.18
N VAL A 41 -8.17 -8.55 8.22
CA VAL A 41 -7.21 -9.51 7.70
C VAL A 41 -7.37 -10.85 8.44
N PRO A 42 -7.30 -12.02 7.75
CA PRO A 42 -7.42 -13.33 8.41
C PRO A 42 -6.45 -13.48 9.60
N LEU A 43 -6.92 -14.12 10.67
CA LEU A 43 -6.14 -14.29 11.91
C LEU A 43 -4.75 -14.91 11.66
N PRO A 44 -4.58 -15.98 10.85
CA PRO A 44 -3.25 -16.55 10.60
C PRO A 44 -2.24 -15.56 10.02
N VAL A 45 -2.70 -14.64 9.16
CA VAL A 45 -1.85 -13.61 8.55
C VAL A 45 -1.43 -12.57 9.59
N ARG A 46 -2.38 -12.11 10.42
CA ARG A 46 -2.11 -11.16 11.50
C ARG A 46 -1.14 -11.74 12.53
N SER A 47 -1.40 -12.98 12.98
CA SER A 47 -0.55 -13.67 13.96
C SER A 47 0.85 -13.92 13.42
N GLY A 48 0.98 -14.36 12.16
CA GLY A 48 2.28 -14.58 11.52
C GLY A 48 3.10 -13.29 11.40
N ALA A 49 2.46 -12.18 11.03
CA ALA A 49 3.12 -10.87 11.00
C ALA A 49 3.59 -10.42 12.39
N HIS A 50 2.76 -10.57 13.41
CA HIS A 50 3.11 -10.27 14.80
C HIS A 50 4.30 -11.12 15.29
N GLU A 51 4.28 -12.42 15.00
CA GLU A 51 5.34 -13.35 15.41
C GLU A 51 6.67 -13.02 14.73
N ALA A 52 6.67 -12.71 13.43
CA ALA A 52 7.89 -12.32 12.71
C ALA A 52 8.53 -11.06 13.30
N ILE A 53 7.71 -10.06 13.65
CA ILE A 53 8.17 -8.84 14.33
C ILE A 53 8.75 -9.17 15.71
N ALA A 54 8.05 -9.99 16.50
CA ALA A 54 8.51 -10.39 17.84
C ALA A 54 9.84 -11.17 17.78
N ARG A 55 10.05 -11.96 16.72
CA ARG A 55 11.29 -12.69 16.44
C ARG A 55 12.39 -11.84 15.79
N LYS A 56 12.15 -10.54 15.58
CA LYS A 56 13.08 -9.58 14.94
C LYS A 56 13.52 -9.98 13.53
N MET A 57 12.64 -10.61 12.75
CA MET A 57 12.87 -10.95 11.35
C MET A 57 12.74 -9.70 10.46
N LEU A 58 13.74 -8.82 10.51
CA LEU A 58 13.75 -7.50 9.86
C LEU A 58 14.78 -7.40 8.73
N GLU A 59 15.46 -8.50 8.43
CA GLU A 59 16.47 -8.57 7.40
C GLU A 59 15.84 -8.38 6.01
N TYR A 60 16.62 -7.84 5.08
CA TYR A 60 16.21 -7.80 3.68
C TYR A 60 15.92 -9.21 3.19
N THR A 61 14.73 -9.41 2.63
CA THR A 61 14.38 -10.68 1.99
C THR A 61 15.30 -10.90 0.80
N GLY A 62 15.84 -12.10 0.67
CA GLY A 62 16.66 -12.45 -0.50
C GLY A 62 15.88 -12.21 -1.79
N PHE A 63 16.53 -11.58 -2.78
CA PHE A 63 15.98 -11.51 -4.13
C PHE A 63 16.00 -12.93 -4.71
N PRO A 64 14.87 -13.52 -5.11
CA PRO A 64 14.90 -14.78 -5.85
C PRO A 64 15.46 -14.47 -7.25
N ARG A 65 16.78 -14.43 -7.37
CA ARG A 65 17.44 -14.56 -8.66
C ARG A 65 17.00 -15.90 -9.22
N LEU A 66 16.41 -15.88 -10.42
CA LEU A 66 16.19 -17.06 -11.25
C LEU A 66 17.43 -17.95 -11.11
N ARG A 67 17.27 -19.12 -10.46
CA ARG A 67 18.31 -20.15 -10.51
C ARG A 67 18.45 -20.52 -11.99
N PRO A 68 19.68 -20.57 -12.54
CA PRO A 68 19.89 -21.00 -13.91
C PRO A 68 19.32 -22.39 -14.16
#